data_AF-R0ID27-F1
#
_entry.id   AF-R0ID27-F1
#
_cell.length_a   1.000
_cell.length_b   1.000
_cell.length_c   1.000
_cell.angle_alpha   90.00
_cell.angle_beta   90.00
_cell.angle_gamma   90.00
#
_symmetry.space_group_name_H-M   'P 1'
#
loop_
_entity.id
_entity.type
_entity.pdbx_description
1 polymer ?
#
loop_
_entity_poly.entity_id
_entity_poly.type
_entity_poly.pdbx_seq_one_letter_code
_entity_poly.pdbx_strand_id
1 'polypeptide(L)'
;MAPAPSPINSQHVAVIGAGAAGLVAARELRREGHTVVVLDREKQVGGLWVYTPKVESDPLGLDPTRPIVHSSVYESLRTNLPRECMGYQDYPFVPRNDDPSRDSRRYPSHREVLAYLQDFATEFNIEEMIRFETEVVRVEPVNGKWRVQSKTAGGLSNDEIFDAVVVCCGHFTEPNIAQIPGIESWPGRQTHSHSYRVPDPFKDE
;
A
#
# COMPACT_ATOMS: atom_id res chain seq x y z
N MET A 1 -44.18 -5.70 -4.52
CA MET A 1 -43.09 -6.03 -5.48
C MET A 1 -41.96 -5.07 -5.21
N ALA A 2 -40.79 -5.58 -4.81
CA ALA A 2 -39.58 -4.74 -4.79
C ALA A 2 -39.29 -4.30 -6.24
N PRO A 3 -38.81 -3.05 -6.46
CA PRO A 3 -38.44 -2.62 -7.80
C PRO A 3 -37.38 -3.55 -8.35
N ALA A 4 -37.50 -3.94 -9.62
CA ALA A 4 -36.46 -4.69 -10.31
C ALA A 4 -35.15 -3.87 -10.22
N PRO A 5 -34.02 -4.49 -9.87
CA PRO A 5 -32.75 -3.78 -9.82
C PRO A 5 -32.49 -3.17 -11.20
N SER A 6 -32.24 -1.85 -11.23
CA SER A 6 -31.79 -1.16 -12.42
C SER A 6 -30.58 -1.89 -13.01
N PRO A 7 -30.45 -2.02 -14.34
CA PRO A 7 -29.29 -2.67 -14.93
C PRO A 7 -28.02 -1.98 -14.43
N ILE A 8 -27.14 -2.75 -13.78
CA ILE A 8 -25.85 -2.27 -13.32
C ILE A 8 -25.07 -1.82 -14.56
N ASN A 9 -24.75 -0.53 -14.65
CA ASN A 9 -23.86 -0.04 -15.68
C ASN A 9 -22.42 -0.38 -15.26
N SER A 10 -21.91 -1.50 -15.75
CA SER A 10 -20.53 -1.94 -15.48
C SER A 10 -19.54 -0.90 -16.02
N GLN A 11 -18.48 -0.65 -15.24
CA GLN A 11 -17.42 0.32 -15.55
C GLN A 11 -16.09 -0.44 -15.57
N HIS A 12 -15.16 -0.02 -16.41
CA HIS A 12 -13.77 -0.49 -16.36
C HIS A 12 -12.94 0.44 -15.48
N VAL A 13 -12.43 -0.06 -14.35
CA VAL A 13 -11.86 0.77 -13.28
C VAL A 13 -10.41 0.40 -12.99
N ALA A 14 -9.53 1.40 -12.98
CA ALA A 14 -8.17 1.25 -12.49
C ALA A 14 -8.10 1.52 -10.98
N VAL A 15 -7.48 0.64 -10.23
CA VAL A 15 -7.13 0.85 -8.82
C VAL A 15 -5.60 0.97 -8.73
N ILE A 16 -5.10 2.06 -8.18
CA ILE A 16 -3.66 2.34 -8.11
C ILE A 16 -3.14 2.00 -6.72
N GLY A 17 -2.44 0.88 -6.60
CA GLY A 17 -1.92 0.34 -5.35
C GLY A 17 -2.73 -0.86 -4.83
N ALA A 18 -2.02 -1.86 -4.33
CA ALA A 18 -2.46 -3.12 -3.74
C ALA A 18 -2.05 -3.22 -2.24
N GLY A 19 -1.98 -2.06 -1.57
CA GLY A 19 -2.07 -1.99 -0.11
C GLY A 19 -3.50 -2.22 0.38
N ALA A 20 -3.73 -2.12 1.68
CA ALA A 20 -5.05 -2.35 2.30
C ALA A 20 -6.21 -1.64 1.58
N ALA A 21 -6.07 -0.34 1.30
CA ALA A 21 -7.07 0.45 0.58
C ALA A 21 -7.38 -0.08 -0.84
N GLY A 22 -6.34 -0.52 -1.55
CA GLY A 22 -6.47 -1.08 -2.90
C GLY A 22 -7.22 -2.40 -2.93
N LEU A 23 -6.88 -3.30 -1.98
CA LEU A 23 -7.52 -4.61 -1.88
C LEU A 23 -9.02 -4.47 -1.63
N VAL A 24 -9.42 -3.67 -0.64
CA VAL A 24 -10.85 -3.49 -0.33
C VAL A 24 -11.58 -2.78 -1.46
N ALA A 25 -10.97 -1.75 -2.09
CA ALA A 25 -11.56 -1.07 -3.25
C ALA A 25 -11.80 -2.04 -4.41
N ALA A 26 -10.81 -2.87 -4.75
CA ALA A 26 -10.94 -3.86 -5.82
C ALA A 26 -12.03 -4.89 -5.51
N ARG A 27 -12.12 -5.35 -4.26
CA ARG A 27 -13.17 -6.28 -3.82
C ARG A 27 -14.56 -5.67 -3.99
N GLU A 28 -14.78 -4.47 -3.49
CA GLU A 28 -16.10 -3.82 -3.54
C GLU A 28 -16.50 -3.46 -4.97
N LEU A 29 -15.57 -2.96 -5.79
CA LEU A 29 -15.85 -2.67 -7.20
C LEU A 29 -16.27 -3.93 -7.96
N ARG A 30 -15.58 -5.06 -7.75
CA ARG A 30 -15.96 -6.34 -8.38
C ARG A 30 -17.30 -6.85 -7.84
N ARG A 31 -17.59 -6.69 -6.55
CA ARG A 31 -18.89 -7.06 -5.95
C ARG A 31 -20.06 -6.30 -6.58
N GLU A 32 -19.86 -5.04 -6.94
CA GLU A 32 -20.83 -4.21 -7.66
C GLU A 32 -20.85 -4.46 -9.18
N GLY A 33 -20.12 -5.46 -9.68
CA GLY A 33 -20.16 -5.87 -11.09
C GLY A 33 -19.29 -5.03 -12.03
N HIS A 34 -18.35 -4.25 -11.52
CA HIS A 34 -17.36 -3.54 -12.32
C HIS A 34 -16.19 -4.45 -12.73
N THR A 35 -15.58 -4.16 -13.88
CA THR A 35 -14.31 -4.77 -14.29
C THR A 35 -13.18 -3.97 -13.67
N VAL A 36 -12.25 -4.64 -12.98
CA VAL A 36 -11.22 -3.98 -12.19
C VAL A 36 -9.83 -4.43 -12.61
N VAL A 37 -8.90 -3.47 -12.72
CA VAL A 37 -7.47 -3.72 -12.84
C VAL A 37 -6.78 -3.00 -11.70
N VAL A 38 -6.04 -3.74 -10.88
CA VAL A 38 -5.18 -3.17 -9.84
C VAL A 38 -3.76 -3.08 -10.38
N LEU A 39 -3.15 -1.92 -10.28
CA LEU A 39 -1.78 -1.65 -10.72
C LEU A 39 -0.93 -1.36 -9.48
N ASP A 40 0.08 -2.18 -9.21
CA ASP A 40 0.98 -1.98 -8.07
C ASP A 40 2.45 -2.06 -8.50
N ARG A 41 3.27 -1.16 -7.96
CA ARG A 41 4.70 -1.09 -8.26
C ARG A 41 5.52 -2.22 -7.62
N GLU A 42 5.04 -2.74 -6.50
CA GLU A 42 5.66 -3.80 -5.74
C GLU A 42 5.33 -5.17 -6.35
N LYS A 43 6.07 -6.18 -5.92
CA LYS A 43 5.92 -7.57 -6.39
C LYS A 43 4.91 -8.40 -5.60
N GLN A 44 4.29 -7.82 -4.57
CA GLN A 44 3.35 -8.53 -3.70
C GLN A 44 2.37 -7.56 -3.03
N VAL A 45 1.25 -8.10 -2.57
CA VAL A 45 0.24 -7.39 -1.77
C VAL A 45 0.85 -6.91 -0.43
N GLY A 46 0.36 -5.75 0.05
CA GLY A 46 0.55 -5.34 1.44
C GLY A 46 0.91 -3.86 1.62
N GLY A 47 1.48 -3.22 0.60
CA GLY A 47 1.90 -1.82 0.64
C GLY A 47 2.81 -1.54 1.83
N LEU A 48 2.43 -0.59 2.68
CA LEU A 48 3.16 -0.21 3.90
C LEU A 48 3.60 -1.40 4.77
N TRP A 49 2.77 -2.44 4.88
CA TRP A 49 3.00 -3.57 5.78
C TRP A 49 4.09 -4.54 5.30
N VAL A 50 4.62 -4.35 4.08
CA VAL A 50 5.77 -5.10 3.57
C VAL A 50 7.06 -4.51 4.17
N TYR A 51 7.51 -5.07 5.29
CA TYR A 51 8.78 -4.69 5.88
C TYR A 51 9.96 -4.95 4.94
N THR A 52 10.91 -4.01 4.91
CA THR A 52 12.19 -4.15 4.23
C THR A 52 13.29 -3.51 5.07
N PRO A 53 14.46 -4.15 5.24
CA PRO A 53 15.59 -3.52 5.92
C PRO A 53 16.24 -2.42 5.07
N LYS A 54 15.85 -2.28 3.79
CA LYS A 54 16.37 -1.23 2.90
C LYS A 54 15.88 0.14 3.38
N VAL A 55 16.78 1.12 3.27
CA VAL A 55 16.54 2.54 3.52
C VAL A 55 16.96 3.33 2.28
N GLU A 56 16.39 4.51 2.09
CA GLU A 56 16.77 5.42 1.01
C GLU A 56 18.22 5.90 1.22
N SER A 57 18.92 6.24 0.12
CA SER A 57 20.30 6.74 0.18
C SER A 57 20.41 8.09 0.87
N ASP A 58 19.34 8.89 0.81
CA ASP A 58 19.19 10.13 1.57
C ASP A 58 18.41 9.86 2.87
N PRO A 59 19.04 9.98 4.05
CA PRO A 59 18.37 9.75 5.34
C PRO A 59 17.20 10.69 5.64
N LEU A 60 17.09 11.83 4.95
CA LEU A 60 16.00 12.79 5.06
C LEU A 60 14.98 12.67 3.91
N GLY A 61 15.31 11.96 2.84
CA GLY A 61 14.45 11.81 1.67
C GLY A 61 14.14 13.13 0.95
N LEU A 62 15.09 14.06 0.91
CA LEU A 62 15.00 15.35 0.24
C LEU A 62 15.46 15.30 -1.22
N ASP A 63 16.40 14.41 -1.56
CA ASP A 63 16.85 14.21 -2.94
C ASP A 63 15.70 13.68 -3.81
N PRO A 64 15.25 14.42 -4.85
CA PRO A 64 14.15 13.99 -5.71
C PRO A 64 14.53 12.82 -6.64
N THR A 65 15.82 12.51 -6.78
CA THR A 65 16.33 11.41 -7.62
C THR A 65 16.60 10.13 -6.85
N ARG A 66 16.38 10.14 -5.54
CA ARG A 66 16.63 8.99 -4.66
C ARG A 66 15.77 7.78 -5.06
N PRO A 67 16.25 6.56 -4.84
CA PRO A 67 15.40 5.39 -4.91
C PRO A 67 14.36 5.46 -3.79
N ILE A 68 13.08 5.36 -4.14
CA ILE A 68 11.97 5.41 -3.18
C ILE A 68 11.80 4.04 -2.52
N VAL A 69 11.79 4.01 -1.19
CA VAL A 69 11.37 2.82 -0.42
C VAL A 69 9.93 3.05 0.02
N HIS A 70 8.98 2.20 -0.38
CA HIS A 70 7.58 2.48 -0.06
C HIS A 70 7.25 2.35 1.44
N SER A 71 7.79 1.32 2.11
CA SER A 71 7.48 1.01 3.50
C SER A 71 8.28 1.85 4.50
N SER A 72 7.57 2.39 5.49
CA SER A 72 8.11 3.07 6.67
C SER A 72 8.14 2.16 7.92
N VAL A 73 7.86 0.86 7.76
CA VAL A 73 7.80 -0.08 8.88
C VAL A 73 9.21 -0.42 9.37
N TYR A 74 9.41 -0.36 10.68
CA TYR A 74 10.63 -0.83 11.35
C TYR A 74 10.44 -2.24 11.92
N GLU A 75 11.55 -2.94 12.17
CA GLU A 75 11.57 -4.39 12.38
C GLU A 75 10.67 -4.86 13.54
N SER A 76 10.70 -4.11 14.64
CA SER A 76 9.98 -4.42 15.88
C SER A 76 8.56 -3.85 15.94
N LEU A 77 8.08 -3.23 14.85
CA LEU A 77 6.77 -2.58 14.83
C LEU A 77 5.65 -3.56 15.19
N ARG A 78 4.80 -3.12 16.13
CA ARG A 78 3.54 -3.75 16.47
C ARG A 78 2.41 -2.79 16.18
N THR A 79 1.19 -3.32 16.05
CA THR A 79 0.02 -2.49 15.87
C THR A 79 -0.13 -1.54 17.06
N ASN A 80 -0.49 -0.29 16.78
CA ASN A 80 -0.86 0.70 17.79
C ASN A 80 -2.37 0.63 18.15
N LEU A 81 -3.14 -0.12 17.38
CA LEU A 81 -4.54 -0.46 17.64
C LEU A 81 -4.65 -1.95 18.00
N PRO A 82 -5.63 -2.35 18.83
CA PRO A 82 -5.93 -3.77 18.99
C PRO A 82 -6.46 -4.32 17.66
N ARG A 83 -6.11 -5.56 17.32
CA ARG A 83 -6.46 -6.19 16.04
C ARG A 83 -7.96 -6.16 15.73
N GLU A 84 -8.80 -6.22 16.77
CA GLU A 84 -10.27 -6.15 16.65
C GLU A 84 -10.76 -4.85 16.00
N CYS A 85 -10.01 -3.74 16.14
CA CYS A 85 -10.36 -2.46 15.52
C CYS A 85 -9.82 -2.29 14.10
N MET A 86 -8.95 -3.20 13.63
CA MET A 86 -8.24 -3.07 12.36
C MET A 86 -8.84 -3.93 11.24
N GLY A 87 -9.60 -4.97 11.59
CA GLY A 87 -10.19 -5.87 10.60
C GLY A 87 -11.28 -5.20 9.76
N TYR A 88 -11.40 -5.62 8.51
CA TYR A 88 -12.57 -5.31 7.68
C TYR A 88 -13.84 -5.88 8.30
N GLN A 89 -14.96 -5.19 8.07
CA GLN A 89 -16.22 -5.47 8.75
C GLN A 89 -16.75 -6.91 8.51
N ASP A 90 -16.58 -7.44 7.30
CA ASP A 90 -16.95 -8.80 6.90
C ASP A 90 -15.75 -9.75 6.77
N TYR A 91 -14.58 -9.35 7.27
CA TYR A 91 -13.40 -10.20 7.38
C TYR A 91 -12.64 -9.89 8.68
N PRO A 92 -13.13 -10.35 9.84
CA PRO A 92 -12.58 -9.98 11.14
C PRO A 92 -11.11 -10.39 11.31
N PHE A 93 -10.28 -9.52 11.90
CA PHE A 93 -8.87 -9.80 12.14
C PHE A 93 -8.66 -10.54 13.46
N VAL A 94 -8.98 -11.84 13.48
CA VAL A 94 -8.90 -12.72 14.65
C VAL A 94 -7.60 -13.53 14.69
N PRO A 95 -7.15 -13.99 15.89
CA PRO A 95 -6.04 -14.93 15.99
C PRO A 95 -6.31 -16.22 15.20
N ARG A 96 -5.31 -16.65 14.43
CA ARG A 96 -5.31 -17.95 13.76
C ARG A 96 -4.62 -18.97 14.65
N ASN A 97 -5.35 -20.01 15.05
CA ASN A 97 -4.84 -21.09 15.92
C ASN A 97 -4.39 -22.32 15.10
N ASP A 98 -4.70 -22.34 13.82
CA ASP A 98 -4.38 -23.40 12.85
C ASP A 98 -2.96 -23.30 12.29
N ASP A 99 -2.29 -22.15 12.45
CA ASP A 99 -0.94 -21.91 11.97
C ASP A 99 -0.05 -21.32 13.10
N PRO A 100 0.95 -22.07 13.60
CA PRO A 100 1.81 -21.64 14.70
C PRO A 100 2.78 -20.50 14.32
N SER A 101 2.91 -20.16 13.02
CA SER A 101 3.70 -19.01 12.57
C SER A 101 2.98 -17.67 12.79
N ARG A 102 1.67 -17.70 13.06
CA ARG A 102 0.83 -16.51 13.23
C ARG A 102 0.98 -15.90 14.61
N ASP A 103 0.87 -14.59 14.65
CA ASP A 103 0.97 -13.83 15.90
C ASP A 103 -0.42 -13.71 16.54
N SER A 104 -0.65 -14.50 17.59
CA SER A 104 -1.95 -14.54 18.30
C SER A 104 -2.17 -13.38 19.27
N ARG A 105 -1.19 -12.47 19.45
CA ARG A 105 -1.32 -11.33 20.36
C ARG A 105 -2.45 -10.39 19.90
N ARG A 106 -3.05 -9.71 20.88
CA ARG A 106 -4.06 -8.65 20.63
C ARG A 106 -3.50 -7.44 19.88
N TYR A 107 -2.22 -7.14 20.12
CA TYR A 107 -1.45 -6.12 19.40
C TYR A 107 -0.27 -6.81 18.71
N PRO A 108 -0.52 -7.43 17.54
CA PRO A 108 0.47 -8.27 16.88
C PRO A 108 1.56 -7.44 16.18
N SER A 109 2.59 -8.11 15.66
CA SER A 109 3.61 -7.49 14.82
C SER A 109 3.07 -7.11 13.43
N HIS A 110 3.77 -6.22 12.72
CA HIS A 110 3.47 -5.85 11.33
C HIS A 110 3.33 -7.06 10.40
N ARG A 111 4.09 -8.14 10.65
CA ARG A 111 4.07 -9.38 9.85
C ARG A 111 2.69 -10.04 9.86
N GLU A 112 1.99 -9.99 10.98
CA GLU A 112 0.63 -10.56 11.11
C GLU A 112 -0.41 -9.71 10.38
N VAL A 113 -0.21 -8.39 10.31
CA VAL A 113 -1.08 -7.51 9.52
C VAL A 113 -0.88 -7.78 8.03
N LEU A 114 0.37 -7.95 7.58
CA LEU A 114 0.67 -8.36 6.22
C LEU A 114 0.02 -9.70 5.88
N ALA A 115 0.17 -10.70 6.75
CA ALA A 115 -0.42 -12.02 6.55
C ALA A 115 -1.95 -11.96 6.51
N TYR A 116 -2.60 -11.13 7.33
CA TYR A 116 -4.04 -10.87 7.25
C TYR A 116 -4.47 -10.26 5.92
N LEU A 117 -3.69 -9.31 5.36
CA LEU A 117 -3.98 -8.70 4.06
C LEU A 117 -3.79 -9.68 2.91
N GLN A 118 -2.80 -10.57 2.99
CA GLN A 118 -2.59 -11.65 2.03
C GLN A 118 -3.71 -12.70 2.10
N ASP A 119 -4.12 -13.08 3.32
CA ASP A 119 -5.28 -13.96 3.53
C ASP A 119 -6.56 -13.34 2.93
N PHE A 120 -6.79 -12.04 3.14
CA PHE A 120 -7.91 -11.31 2.55
C PHE A 120 -7.84 -11.30 1.01
N ALA A 121 -6.67 -11.04 0.44
CA ALA A 121 -6.48 -11.07 -1.00
C ALA A 121 -6.75 -12.45 -1.59
N THR A 122 -6.33 -13.52 -0.90
CA THR A 122 -6.55 -14.91 -1.30
C THR A 122 -8.01 -15.32 -1.17
N GLU A 123 -8.64 -15.10 -0.01
CA GLU A 123 -10.04 -15.45 0.29
C GLU A 123 -10.99 -14.88 -0.77
N PHE A 124 -10.74 -13.63 -1.15
CA PHE A 124 -11.56 -12.94 -2.13
C PHE A 124 -10.96 -13.00 -3.53
N ASN A 125 -9.99 -13.85 -3.86
CA ASN A 125 -9.40 -13.95 -5.21
C ASN A 125 -9.06 -12.57 -5.82
N ILE A 126 -8.48 -11.65 -5.04
CA ILE A 126 -8.18 -10.28 -5.49
C ILE A 126 -6.92 -10.28 -6.36
N GLU A 127 -5.98 -11.19 -6.10
CA GLU A 127 -4.69 -11.27 -6.80
C GLU A 127 -4.83 -11.45 -8.31
N GLU A 128 -5.91 -12.08 -8.80
CA GLU A 128 -6.18 -12.23 -10.24
C GLU A 128 -6.40 -10.90 -10.97
N MET A 129 -6.77 -9.86 -10.23
CA MET A 129 -6.99 -8.51 -10.75
C MET A 129 -5.72 -7.65 -10.71
N ILE A 130 -4.65 -8.12 -10.05
CA ILE A 130 -3.45 -7.33 -9.78
C ILE A 130 -2.40 -7.58 -10.86
N ARG A 131 -1.89 -6.47 -11.41
CA ARG A 131 -0.66 -6.43 -12.20
C ARG A 131 0.44 -5.88 -11.30
N PHE A 132 1.26 -6.77 -10.76
CA PHE A 132 2.45 -6.42 -9.97
C PHE A 132 3.54 -5.82 -10.86
N GLU A 133 4.55 -5.21 -10.22
CA GLU A 133 5.71 -4.60 -10.90
C GLU A 133 5.29 -3.64 -12.02
N THR A 134 4.15 -2.96 -11.83
CA THR A 134 3.50 -2.06 -12.77
C THR A 134 3.25 -0.72 -12.08
N GLU A 135 4.23 0.18 -12.18
CA GLU A 135 4.18 1.50 -11.57
C GLU A 135 3.36 2.45 -12.44
N VAL A 136 2.28 3.02 -11.90
CA VAL A 136 1.55 4.09 -12.58
C VAL A 136 2.37 5.38 -12.52
N VAL A 137 2.69 5.94 -13.68
CA VAL A 137 3.53 7.15 -13.81
C VAL A 137 2.74 8.38 -14.24
N ARG A 138 1.56 8.20 -14.85
CA ARG A 138 0.69 9.30 -15.27
C ARG A 138 -0.77 8.86 -15.33
N VAL A 139 -1.65 9.74 -14.87
CA VAL A 139 -3.10 9.63 -15.01
C VAL A 139 -3.62 10.95 -15.54
N GLU A 140 -4.36 10.93 -16.65
CA GLU A 140 -4.93 12.15 -17.24
C GLU A 140 -6.34 11.94 -17.80
N PRO A 141 -7.21 12.94 -17.73
CA PRO A 141 -8.53 12.86 -18.34
C PRO A 141 -8.43 12.91 -19.87
N VAL A 142 -9.17 12.04 -20.56
CA VAL A 142 -9.30 12.03 -22.02
C VAL A 142 -10.72 11.65 -22.44
N ASN A 143 -11.40 12.54 -23.18
CA ASN A 143 -12.73 12.29 -23.74
C ASN A 143 -13.78 11.75 -22.73
N GLY A 144 -13.77 12.29 -21.50
CA GLY A 144 -14.68 11.85 -20.42
C GLY A 144 -14.28 10.53 -19.75
N LYS A 145 -13.10 10.00 -20.05
CA LYS A 145 -12.47 8.82 -19.44
C LYS A 145 -11.10 9.19 -18.87
N TRP A 146 -10.35 8.19 -18.42
CA TRP A 146 -9.01 8.34 -17.87
C TRP A 146 -8.00 7.52 -18.67
N ARG A 147 -6.90 8.16 -19.07
CA ARG A 147 -5.73 7.50 -19.60
C ARG A 147 -4.76 7.24 -18.46
N VAL A 148 -4.36 5.99 -18.28
CA VAL A 148 -3.39 5.56 -17.27
C VAL A 148 -2.16 5.01 -17.98
N GLN A 149 -1.02 5.64 -17.73
CA GLN A 149 0.28 5.20 -18.24
C GLN A 149 1.06 4.54 -17.10
N SER A 150 1.64 3.38 -17.40
CA SER A 150 2.42 2.61 -16.42
C SER A 150 3.83 2.33 -16.93
N LYS A 151 4.70 1.94 -16.00
CA LYS A 151 6.07 1.52 -16.24
C LYS A 151 6.29 0.14 -15.64
N THR A 152 6.92 -0.74 -16.40
CA THR A 152 7.33 -2.09 -15.98
C THR A 152 8.85 -2.23 -16.16
N ALA A 153 9.39 -3.42 -15.86
CA ALA A 153 10.79 -3.73 -16.15
C ALA A 153 11.16 -3.56 -17.65
N GLY A 154 10.17 -3.71 -18.55
CA GLY A 154 10.34 -3.49 -19.99
C GLY A 154 10.31 -2.02 -20.44
N GLY A 155 10.15 -1.08 -19.51
CA GLY A 155 10.00 0.35 -19.80
C GLY A 155 8.55 0.83 -19.69
N LEU A 156 8.23 1.93 -20.37
CA LEU A 156 6.87 2.47 -20.42
C LEU A 156 5.94 1.48 -21.14
N SER A 157 4.83 1.13 -20.51
CA SER A 157 3.78 0.36 -21.14
C SER A 157 2.97 1.23 -22.09
N ASN A 158 2.17 0.58 -22.95
CA ASN A 158 1.10 1.28 -23.64
C ASN A 158 0.10 1.86 -22.63
N ASP A 159 -0.51 2.98 -23.01
CA ASP A 159 -1.56 3.60 -22.24
C ASP A 159 -2.82 2.72 -22.25
N GLU A 160 -3.51 2.63 -21.12
CA GLU A 160 -4.82 1.97 -21.01
C GLU A 160 -5.89 3.01 -20.63
N ILE A 161 -7.09 2.87 -21.21
CA ILE A 161 -8.21 3.78 -20.99
C ILE A 161 -9.20 3.12 -20.02
N PHE A 162 -9.53 3.84 -18.95
CA PHE A 162 -10.47 3.43 -17.91
C PHE A 162 -11.63 4.41 -17.81
N ASP A 163 -12.80 3.92 -17.44
CA ASP A 163 -13.97 4.77 -17.18
C ASP A 163 -13.83 5.52 -15.85
N ALA A 164 -13.14 4.92 -14.87
CA ALA A 164 -12.85 5.53 -13.58
C ALA A 164 -11.46 5.10 -13.04
N VAL A 165 -10.94 5.90 -12.11
CA VAL A 165 -9.68 5.63 -11.40
C VAL A 165 -9.89 5.79 -9.90
N VAL A 166 -9.41 4.84 -9.12
CA VAL A 166 -9.38 4.90 -7.65
C VAL A 166 -7.92 4.93 -7.19
N VAL A 167 -7.52 6.01 -6.51
CA VAL A 167 -6.15 6.22 -6.05
C VAL A 167 -5.97 5.64 -4.65
N CYS A 168 -5.18 4.57 -4.53
CA CYS A 168 -4.93 3.83 -3.29
C CYS A 168 -3.42 3.72 -2.97
N CYS A 169 -2.62 4.69 -3.41
CA CYS A 169 -1.14 4.64 -3.33
C CYS A 169 -0.54 4.93 -1.94
N GLY A 170 -1.38 5.26 -0.95
CA GLY A 170 -0.95 5.60 0.41
C GLY A 170 -0.37 7.02 0.54
N HIS A 171 -0.09 7.45 1.77
CA HIS A 171 0.40 8.80 2.08
C HIS A 171 1.44 8.83 3.22
N PHE A 172 2.06 7.69 3.54
CA PHE A 172 3.08 7.55 4.60
C PHE A 172 4.46 7.17 4.05
N THR A 173 4.74 7.52 2.80
CA THR A 173 6.03 7.26 2.13
C THR A 173 6.84 8.55 2.00
N GLU A 174 6.26 9.62 1.45
CA GLU A 174 6.98 10.88 1.27
C GLU A 174 7.21 11.59 2.62
N PRO A 175 8.47 11.87 3.01
CA PRO A 175 8.79 12.56 4.26
C PRO A 175 8.24 13.98 4.33
N ASN A 176 7.79 14.39 5.51
CA ASN A 176 7.51 15.79 5.82
C ASN A 176 8.56 16.32 6.81
N ILE A 177 9.44 17.20 6.34
CA ILE A 177 10.61 17.64 7.10
C ILE A 177 10.32 18.90 7.91
N ALA A 178 10.58 18.81 9.22
CA ALA A 178 10.42 19.93 10.13
C ALA A 178 11.47 21.01 9.89
N GLN A 179 11.05 22.28 10.01
CA GLN A 179 11.95 23.42 10.00
C GLN A 179 12.46 23.67 11.42
N ILE A 180 13.75 23.42 11.65
CA ILE A 180 14.38 23.55 12.97
C ILE A 180 15.39 24.71 12.92
N PRO A 181 15.20 25.79 13.69
CA PRO A 181 16.16 26.90 13.72
C PRO A 181 17.56 26.43 14.13
N GLY A 182 18.58 26.77 13.33
CA GLY A 182 19.98 26.40 13.59
C GLY A 182 20.37 24.99 13.14
N ILE A 183 19.48 24.25 12.46
CA ILE A 183 19.73 22.86 12.04
C ILE A 183 20.91 22.72 11.06
N GLU A 184 21.13 23.71 10.21
CA GLU A 184 22.25 23.79 9.25
C GLU A 184 23.62 23.75 9.95
N SER A 185 23.69 24.25 11.18
CA SER A 185 24.92 24.33 11.98
C SER A 185 25.07 23.19 12.99
N TRP A 186 24.08 22.30 13.10
CA TRP A 186 24.11 21.22 14.06
C TRP A 186 24.93 20.03 13.52
N PRO A 187 25.99 19.59 14.24
CA PRO A 187 26.95 18.62 13.69
C PRO A 187 26.49 17.15 13.82
N GLY A 188 25.34 16.90 14.45
CA GLY A 188 24.87 15.54 14.69
C GLY A 188 24.16 14.91 13.49
N ARG A 189 23.72 13.67 13.68
CA ARG A 189 23.01 12.90 12.65
C ARG A 189 21.55 13.32 12.52
N GLN A 190 21.14 13.67 11.30
CA GLN A 190 19.74 13.90 10.96
C GLN A 190 19.17 12.71 10.19
N THR A 191 17.96 12.27 10.54
CA THR A 191 17.22 11.24 9.81
C THR A 191 15.72 11.45 9.95
N HIS A 192 14.95 11.13 8.91
CA HIS A 192 13.50 11.06 9.00
C HIS A 192 13.04 9.68 9.45
N SER A 193 11.93 9.59 10.19
CA SER A 193 11.41 8.31 10.71
C SER A 193 11.09 7.29 9.62
N HIS A 194 10.82 7.75 8.39
CA HIS A 194 10.67 6.90 7.20
C HIS A 194 11.86 5.95 7.01
N SER A 195 13.07 6.37 7.36
CA SER A 195 14.32 5.62 7.19
C SER A 195 14.72 4.80 8.43
N TYR A 196 13.99 4.89 9.54
CA TYR A 196 14.27 4.09 10.73
C TYR A 196 13.89 2.61 10.51
N ARG A 197 14.75 1.68 10.96
CA ARG A 197 14.54 0.23 10.82
C ARG A 197 14.80 -0.58 12.08
N VAL A 198 15.94 -0.34 12.71
CA VAL A 198 16.40 -1.06 13.90
C VAL A 198 17.06 -0.09 14.88
N PRO A 199 17.03 -0.38 16.19
CA PRO A 199 17.58 0.50 17.21
C PRO A 199 19.10 0.39 17.33
N ASP A 200 19.72 -0.72 16.89
CA ASP A 200 21.14 -1.01 17.12
C ASP A 200 22.12 0.11 16.69
N PRO A 201 21.92 0.80 15.55
CA PRO A 201 22.78 1.93 15.14
C PRO A 201 22.63 3.20 16.00
N PHE A 202 21.76 3.20 17.01
CA PHE A 202 21.57 4.31 17.95
C PHE A 202 22.04 3.92 19.36
N LYS A 203 22.64 2.74 19.51
CA LYS A 203 23.13 2.27 20.79
C LYS A 203 24.32 3.14 21.23
N ASP A 204 24.28 3.60 22.48
CA ASP A 204 25.32 4.42 23.12
C ASP A 204 25.53 5.81 22.47
N GLU A 205 24.60 6.25 21.62
CA GLU A 205 24.45 7.66 21.19
C GLU A 205 23.75 8.52 22.26
#